data_AF-A0A1Y1N440-F1
#
_entry.id   AF-A0A1Y1N440-F1
#
_cell.length_a   1.000
_cell.length_b   1.000
_cell.length_c   1.000
_cell.angle_alpha   90.00
_cell.angle_beta   90.00
_cell.angle_gamma   90.00
#
_symmetry.space_group_name_H-M   'P 1'
#
loop_
_entity.id
_entity.type
_entity.pdbx_description
1 polymer ?
#
loop_
_entity_poly.entity_id
_entity_poly.type
_entity_poly.pdbx_seq_one_letter_code
_entity_poly.pdbx_strand_id
1 'polypeptide(L)'
;MTNEKSNIENIIDQINSINAKRAAFFLVLGFACYHGLLHLRYGSDSCRWLLSDGRYKANQEWQPYGCMLHRYSQIDTRTCLRYLAFYGKQSHFVFIGDSRIRELYIAFVQHLQRDYTDGANPETNLTFTDHKLRLTIEYIWSPYLSTRMVKTFREWHAAVTEMPSVVIVGCGLWSIQKSNASFNTIQEYNVNLTRLVQPINKLHEHRTRVLWSLQQPVNPAKLRVEFQMVTNEQIDLYNKAAIEVRSFADSH
;
A
#
# COMPACT_ATOMS: atom_id res chain seq x y z
N MET A 1 -0.91 -9.18 -71.87
CA MET A 1 -0.37 -8.14 -70.98
C MET A 1 -0.98 -8.37 -69.61
N THR A 2 -0.21 -8.89 -68.66
CA THR A 2 -0.63 -8.97 -67.26
C THR A 2 -0.59 -7.57 -66.67
N ASN A 3 -1.74 -7.03 -66.30
CA ASN A 3 -1.85 -5.71 -65.70
C ASN A 3 -1.29 -5.79 -64.27
N GLU A 4 -0.10 -5.25 -64.06
CA GLU A 4 0.58 -5.28 -62.75
C GLU A 4 -0.08 -4.24 -61.84
N LYS A 5 -0.77 -4.72 -60.79
CA LYS A 5 -1.46 -3.85 -59.84
C LYS A 5 -0.47 -2.96 -59.09
N SER A 6 -0.84 -1.71 -58.88
CA SER A 6 -0.03 -0.77 -58.09
C SER A 6 0.05 -1.22 -56.63
N ASN A 7 1.11 -0.81 -55.92
CA ASN A 7 1.29 -1.12 -54.49
C ASN A 7 0.09 -0.68 -53.63
N ILE A 8 -0.60 0.40 -54.00
CA ILE A 8 -1.77 0.91 -53.29
C ILE A 8 -2.97 -0.01 -53.49
N GLU A 9 -3.21 -0.47 -54.72
CA GLU A 9 -4.29 -1.43 -55.02
C GLU A 9 -4.06 -2.76 -54.30
N ASN A 10 -2.80 -3.21 -54.22
CA ASN A 10 -2.43 -4.40 -53.46
C ASN A 10 -2.70 -4.24 -51.96
N ILE A 11 -2.50 -3.04 -51.39
CA ILE A 11 -2.81 -2.76 -49.99
C ILE A 11 -4.33 -2.73 -49.76
N ILE A 12 -5.09 -2.10 -50.67
CA ILE A 12 -6.56 -2.02 -50.57
C ILE A 12 -7.19 -3.42 -50.61
N ASP A 13 -6.70 -4.31 -51.48
CA ASP A 13 -7.18 -5.70 -51.56
C ASP A 13 -6.96 -6.48 -50.25
N GLN A 14 -5.96 -6.11 -49.44
CA GLN A 14 -5.71 -6.71 -48.13
C GLN A 14 -6.67 -6.20 -47.05
N ILE A 15 -7.33 -5.05 -47.23
CA ILE A 15 -8.31 -4.47 -46.30
C ILE A 15 -9.68 -5.11 -46.55
N ASN A 16 -9.80 -6.37 -46.12
CA ASN A 16 -11.03 -7.13 -46.23
C ASN A 16 -11.39 -7.83 -44.91
N SER A 17 -12.63 -8.29 -44.80
CA SER A 17 -13.15 -8.91 -43.58
C SER A 17 -12.44 -10.20 -43.18
N ILE A 18 -11.88 -10.96 -44.15
CA ILE A 18 -11.17 -12.21 -43.89
C ILE A 18 -9.82 -11.91 -43.21
N ASN A 19 -9.07 -10.97 -43.75
CA ASN A 19 -7.80 -10.54 -43.18
C ASN A 19 -7.99 -9.83 -41.83
N ALA A 20 -9.03 -9.00 -41.69
CA ALA A 20 -9.38 -8.39 -40.41
C ALA A 20 -9.70 -9.44 -39.34
N LYS A 21 -10.44 -10.50 -39.69
CA LYS A 21 -10.71 -11.64 -38.79
C LYS A 21 -9.44 -12.38 -38.41
N ARG A 22 -8.53 -12.63 -39.36
CA ARG A 22 -7.23 -13.26 -39.09
C ARG A 22 -6.37 -12.40 -38.14
N ALA A 23 -6.28 -11.10 -38.41
CA ALA A 23 -5.55 -10.16 -37.55
C ALA A 23 -6.15 -10.11 -36.14
N ALA A 24 -7.48 -10.01 -36.03
CA ALA A 24 -8.18 -10.04 -34.74
C ALA A 24 -7.92 -11.35 -33.99
N PHE A 25 -7.95 -12.50 -34.68
CA PHE A 25 -7.64 -13.80 -34.08
C PHE A 25 -6.22 -13.86 -33.52
N PHE A 26 -5.21 -13.46 -34.30
CA PHE A 26 -3.82 -13.44 -33.82
C PHE A 26 -3.60 -12.43 -32.70
N LEU A 27 -4.29 -11.30 -32.71
CA LEU A 27 -4.26 -10.31 -31.66
C LEU A 27 -4.87 -10.85 -30.35
N VAL A 28 -6.05 -11.49 -30.43
CA VAL A 28 -6.69 -12.12 -29.26
C VAL A 28 -5.84 -13.27 -28.72
N LEU A 29 -5.29 -14.11 -29.61
CA LEU A 29 -4.38 -15.19 -29.22
C LEU A 29 -3.11 -14.64 -28.54
N GLY A 30 -2.53 -13.57 -29.08
CA GLY A 30 -1.40 -12.87 -28.49
C GLY A 30 -1.71 -12.33 -27.09
N PHE A 31 -2.87 -11.68 -26.91
CA PHE A 31 -3.33 -11.24 -25.59
C PHE A 31 -3.58 -12.40 -24.63
N ALA A 32 -4.22 -13.48 -25.09
CA ALA A 32 -4.47 -14.66 -24.26
C ALA A 32 -3.16 -15.33 -23.82
N CYS A 33 -2.18 -15.49 -24.71
CA CYS A 33 -0.86 -16.00 -24.38
C CYS A 33 -0.11 -15.08 -23.42
N TYR A 34 -0.14 -13.77 -23.68
CA TYR A 34 0.50 -12.77 -22.80
C TYR A 34 -0.08 -12.81 -21.39
N HIS A 35 -1.41 -12.71 -21.26
CA HIS A 35 -2.10 -12.77 -19.96
C HIS A 35 -1.94 -14.14 -19.30
N GLY A 36 -1.95 -15.23 -20.06
CA GLY A 36 -1.68 -16.58 -19.55
C GLY A 36 -0.28 -16.71 -18.94
N LEU A 37 0.75 -16.21 -19.63
CA LEU A 37 2.12 -16.18 -19.12
C LEU A 37 2.26 -15.29 -17.88
N LEU A 38 1.54 -14.17 -17.86
CA LEU A 38 1.47 -13.27 -16.72
C LEU A 38 0.82 -13.98 -15.51
N HIS A 39 -0.28 -14.69 -15.71
CA HIS A 39 -0.92 -15.49 -14.65
C HIS A 39 -0.06 -16.65 -14.16
N LEU A 40 0.67 -17.34 -15.04
CA LEU A 40 1.59 -18.41 -14.64
C LEU A 40 2.76 -17.88 -13.81
N ARG A 41 3.28 -16.70 -14.13
CA ARG A 41 4.45 -16.13 -13.45
C ARG A 41 4.10 -15.39 -12.16
N TYR A 42 2.93 -14.75 -12.13
CA TYR A 42 2.56 -13.81 -11.06
C TYR A 42 1.33 -14.25 -10.26
N GLY A 43 0.66 -15.34 -10.62
CA GLY A 43 -0.54 -15.86 -9.95
C GLY A 43 -1.86 -15.37 -10.55
N SER A 44 -2.96 -16.03 -10.18
CA SER A 44 -4.33 -15.63 -10.54
C SER A 44 -4.92 -14.58 -9.59
N ASP A 45 -4.36 -14.46 -8.38
CA ASP A 45 -5.04 -13.79 -7.27
C ASP A 45 -4.30 -12.53 -6.81
N SER A 46 -5.07 -11.44 -6.78
CA SER A 46 -4.72 -10.09 -6.33
C SER A 46 -3.63 -9.39 -7.14
N CYS A 47 -3.97 -8.19 -7.58
CA CYS A 47 -3.10 -7.33 -8.35
C CYS A 47 -1.76 -7.09 -7.65
N ARG A 48 -0.69 -7.74 -8.12
CA ARG A 48 0.64 -7.67 -7.52
C ARG A 48 1.15 -6.24 -7.36
N TRP A 49 0.75 -5.37 -8.29
CA TRP A 49 1.14 -3.96 -8.32
C TRP A 49 0.24 -3.02 -7.53
N LEU A 50 -0.81 -3.54 -6.86
CA LEU A 50 -1.80 -2.74 -6.13
C LEU A 50 -1.18 -1.65 -5.24
N LEU A 51 -0.12 -2.01 -4.52
CA LEU A 51 0.57 -1.14 -3.57
C LEU A 51 1.99 -0.74 -4.01
N SER A 52 2.40 -1.08 -5.25
CA SER A 52 3.74 -0.77 -5.75
C SER A 52 3.74 0.14 -6.97
N ASP A 53 2.99 -0.22 -8.02
CA ASP A 53 3.10 0.41 -9.33
C ASP A 53 1.75 0.68 -9.97
N GLY A 54 1.60 1.87 -10.52
CA GLY A 54 0.36 2.32 -11.11
C GLY A 54 0.43 3.77 -11.52
N ARG A 55 -0.75 4.32 -11.81
CA ARG A 55 -0.91 5.72 -12.19
C ARG A 55 -2.17 6.29 -11.57
N TYR A 56 -2.17 7.61 -11.36
CA TYR A 56 -3.40 8.32 -11.08
C TYR A 56 -4.14 8.59 -12.40
N LYS A 57 -5.44 8.30 -12.42
CA LYS A 57 -6.35 8.67 -13.52
C LYS A 57 -6.69 10.17 -13.44
N ALA A 58 -7.33 10.71 -14.47
CA ALA A 58 -7.75 12.11 -14.52
C ALA A 58 -8.64 12.54 -13.32
N ASN A 59 -9.42 11.61 -12.77
CA ASN A 59 -10.23 11.80 -11.58
C ASN A 59 -9.46 11.61 -10.26
N GLN A 60 -8.12 11.61 -10.29
CA GLN A 60 -7.24 11.41 -9.14
C GLN A 60 -7.40 10.06 -8.43
N GLU A 61 -8.02 9.07 -9.07
CA GLU A 61 -8.08 7.71 -8.53
C GLU A 61 -6.80 6.94 -8.87
N TRP A 62 -6.22 6.28 -7.86
CA TRP A 62 -5.10 5.36 -8.04
C TRP A 62 -5.54 4.14 -8.86
N GLN A 63 -4.78 3.83 -9.90
CA GLN A 63 -5.02 2.71 -10.79
C GLN A 63 -3.73 1.89 -10.92
N PRO A 64 -3.61 0.76 -10.21
CA PRO A 64 -2.47 -0.14 -10.39
C PRO A 64 -2.41 -0.71 -11.80
N TYR A 65 -1.20 -1.05 -12.25
CA TYR A 65 -1.04 -1.70 -13.55
C TYR A 65 -1.57 -3.14 -13.52
N GLY A 66 -2.02 -3.64 -14.69
CA GLY A 66 -2.42 -5.03 -14.87
C GLY A 66 -3.75 -5.46 -14.23
N CYS A 67 -4.46 -4.58 -13.52
CA CYS A 67 -5.78 -4.87 -12.96
C CYS A 67 -6.62 -3.58 -12.88
N MET A 68 -7.85 -3.67 -12.37
CA MET A 68 -8.67 -2.50 -11.99
C MET A 68 -8.88 -2.48 -10.48
N LEU A 69 -8.75 -1.30 -9.87
CA LEU A 69 -9.05 -1.16 -8.44
C LEU A 69 -10.57 -1.27 -8.22
N HIS A 70 -10.97 -2.18 -7.34
CA HIS A 70 -12.36 -2.25 -6.90
C HIS A 70 -12.59 -1.32 -5.71
N ARG A 71 -13.63 -0.48 -5.79
CA ARG A 71 -14.04 0.39 -4.69
C ARG A 71 -15.04 -0.33 -3.81
N TYR A 72 -14.56 -0.90 -2.72
CA TYR A 72 -15.42 -1.53 -1.72
C TYR A 72 -16.29 -0.48 -1.02
N SER A 73 -17.59 -0.75 -0.91
CA SER A 73 -18.49 0.03 -0.05
C SER A 73 -18.32 -0.37 1.42
N GLN A 74 -18.90 0.42 2.32
CA GLN A 74 -19.03 0.06 3.73
C GLN A 74 -19.75 -1.30 3.89
N ILE A 75 -20.78 -1.56 3.09
CA ILE A 75 -21.56 -2.80 3.14
C ILE A 75 -20.68 -3.99 2.74
N ASP A 76 -19.92 -3.87 1.65
CA ASP A 76 -19.04 -4.94 1.18
C ASP A 76 -17.99 -5.30 2.24
N THR A 77 -17.38 -4.27 2.82
CA THR A 77 -16.31 -4.42 3.81
C THR A 77 -16.85 -5.05 5.11
N ARG A 78 -17.97 -4.54 5.64
CA ARG A 78 -18.60 -5.10 6.84
C ARG A 78 -19.10 -6.52 6.62
N THR A 79 -19.60 -6.83 5.42
CA THR A 79 -20.05 -8.17 5.05
C THR A 79 -18.88 -9.16 5.02
N CYS A 80 -17.75 -8.78 4.40
CA CYS A 80 -16.53 -9.57 4.41
C CYS A 80 -16.03 -9.86 5.84
N LEU A 81 -15.93 -8.82 6.68
CA LEU A 81 -15.53 -8.97 8.08
C LEU A 81 -16.49 -9.86 8.88
N ARG A 82 -17.79 -9.76 8.63
CA ARG A 82 -18.79 -10.64 9.24
C ARG A 82 -18.57 -12.09 8.86
N TYR A 83 -18.28 -12.38 7.60
CA TYR A 83 -17.94 -13.75 7.18
C TYR A 83 -16.68 -14.26 7.88
N LEU A 84 -15.63 -13.45 7.97
CA LEU A 84 -14.41 -13.83 8.70
C LEU A 84 -14.72 -14.15 10.17
N ALA A 85 -15.53 -13.33 10.83
CA ALA A 85 -15.97 -13.55 12.21
C ALA A 85 -16.79 -14.84 12.37
N PHE A 86 -17.69 -15.11 11.41
CA PHE A 86 -18.49 -16.34 11.36
C PHE A 86 -17.61 -17.59 11.22
N TYR A 87 -16.54 -17.52 10.42
CA TYR A 87 -15.53 -18.58 10.31
C TYR A 87 -14.56 -18.63 11.51
N GLY A 88 -14.89 -17.96 12.62
CA GLY A 88 -14.12 -18.01 13.86
C GLY A 88 -12.88 -17.12 13.89
N LYS A 89 -12.60 -16.35 12.83
CA LYS A 89 -11.42 -15.47 12.75
C LYS A 89 -11.67 -14.16 13.50
N GLN A 90 -10.63 -13.66 14.14
CA GLN A 90 -10.59 -12.30 14.67
C GLN A 90 -9.82 -11.42 13.68
N SER A 91 -10.35 -10.23 13.41
CA SER A 91 -9.67 -9.25 12.57
C SER A 91 -9.05 -8.18 13.46
N HIS A 92 -7.73 -8.04 13.41
CA HIS A 92 -7.00 -7.08 14.22
C HIS A 92 -6.09 -6.24 13.33
N PHE A 93 -6.42 -4.96 13.21
CA PHE A 93 -5.65 -3.99 12.42
C PHE A 93 -4.94 -3.03 13.36
N VAL A 94 -3.65 -2.80 13.12
CA VAL A 94 -2.88 -1.81 13.88
C VAL A 94 -2.29 -0.78 12.94
N PHE A 95 -2.52 0.49 13.25
CA PHE A 95 -1.91 1.66 12.62
C PHE A 95 -0.89 2.23 13.59
N ILE A 96 0.40 2.26 13.23
CA ILE A 96 1.47 2.74 14.12
C ILE A 96 2.34 3.78 13.41
N GLY A 97 2.43 4.99 13.97
CA GLY A 97 3.14 6.06 13.29
C GLY A 97 2.85 7.46 13.81
N ASP A 98 3.01 8.43 12.90
CA ASP A 98 2.68 9.83 13.14
C ASP A 98 1.25 10.19 12.69
N SER A 99 0.94 11.49 12.69
CA SER A 99 -0.38 12.04 12.34
C SER A 99 -0.88 11.60 10.97
N ARG A 100 -0.01 11.27 10.01
CA ARG A 100 -0.44 10.79 8.68
C ARG A 100 -0.99 9.38 8.75
N ILE A 101 -0.42 8.54 9.60
CA ILE A 101 -0.95 7.19 9.88
C ILE A 101 -2.25 7.29 10.67
N ARG A 102 -2.39 8.29 11.56
CA ARG A 102 -3.66 8.60 12.22
C ARG A 102 -4.77 8.90 11.21
N GLU A 103 -4.49 9.70 10.18
CA GLU A 103 -5.46 10.00 9.12
C GLU A 103 -5.93 8.73 8.40
N LEU A 104 -5.02 7.79 8.12
CA LEU A 104 -5.39 6.49 7.54
C LEU A 104 -6.27 5.66 8.48
N TYR A 105 -5.96 5.64 9.78
CA TYR A 105 -6.79 4.99 10.80
C TYR A 105 -8.20 5.59 10.82
N ILE A 106 -8.31 6.92 10.87
CA ILE A 106 -9.61 7.62 10.90
C ILE A 106 -10.42 7.29 9.65
N ALA A 107 -9.79 7.40 8.48
CA ALA A 107 -10.46 7.09 7.21
C ALA A 107 -10.95 5.64 7.17
N PHE A 108 -10.16 4.70 7.70
CA PHE A 108 -10.54 3.29 7.76
C PHE A 108 -11.71 3.04 8.72
N VAL A 109 -11.71 3.68 9.89
CA VAL A 109 -12.83 3.58 10.85
C VAL A 109 -14.08 4.27 10.30
N GLN A 110 -13.96 5.44 9.69
CA GLN A 110 -15.08 6.16 9.05
C GLN A 110 -15.69 5.38 7.89
N HIS A 111 -14.87 4.65 7.14
CA HIS A 111 -15.34 3.73 6.11
C HIS A 111 -16.24 2.61 6.69
N LEU A 112 -15.96 2.16 7.92
CA LEU A 112 -16.76 1.15 8.63
C LEU A 112 -17.93 1.72 9.43
N GLN A 113 -17.81 2.94 9.91
CA GLN A 113 -18.79 3.69 10.70
C GLN A 113 -18.70 5.18 10.37
N ARG A 114 -19.59 5.65 9.47
CA ARG A 114 -19.55 7.01 8.90
C ARG A 114 -19.54 8.13 9.94
N ASP A 115 -20.27 7.96 11.03
CA ASP A 115 -20.42 8.98 12.08
C ASP A 115 -19.26 8.95 13.10
N TYR A 116 -18.15 8.27 12.79
CA TYR A 116 -16.99 8.27 13.65
C TYR A 116 -16.29 9.63 13.63
N THR A 117 -16.24 10.24 14.81
CA THR A 117 -15.39 11.38 15.12
C THR A 117 -14.40 10.96 16.20
N ASP A 118 -13.12 11.28 16.03
CA ASP A 118 -12.21 11.24 17.16
C ASP A 118 -12.30 12.56 17.92
N GLY A 119 -12.63 12.48 19.22
CA GLY A 119 -12.60 13.61 20.14
C GLY A 119 -11.30 13.67 20.95
N ALA A 120 -10.33 12.83 20.59
CA ALA A 120 -9.11 12.62 21.34
C ALA A 120 -7.98 13.52 20.84
N ASN A 121 -7.02 13.80 21.72
CA ASN A 121 -5.82 14.55 21.36
C ASN A 121 -5.09 13.90 20.15
N PRO A 122 -4.47 14.69 19.26
CA PRO A 122 -3.81 14.15 18.07
C PRO A 122 -2.69 13.13 18.35
N GLU A 123 -2.07 13.23 19.53
CA GLU A 123 -0.86 12.48 19.92
C GLU A 123 -1.13 11.35 20.91
N THR A 124 -2.34 10.81 20.93
CA THR A 124 -2.73 9.71 21.82
C THR A 124 -3.11 8.46 21.04
N ASN A 125 -2.92 7.30 21.66
CA ASN A 125 -3.40 6.03 21.13
C ASN A 125 -4.93 6.03 21.03
N LEU A 126 -5.47 5.36 20.01
CA LEU A 126 -6.90 5.19 19.80
C LEU A 126 -7.20 3.71 19.61
N THR A 127 -8.41 3.30 20.01
CA THR A 127 -8.89 1.94 19.80
C THR A 127 -10.35 2.00 19.37
N PHE A 128 -10.67 1.28 18.31
CA PHE A 128 -12.03 1.05 17.84
C PHE A 128 -12.30 -0.46 17.88
N THR A 129 -13.46 -0.84 18.42
CA THR A 129 -13.87 -2.24 18.49
C THR A 129 -15.29 -2.41 17.96
N ASP A 130 -15.51 -3.46 17.17
CA ASP A 130 -16.85 -3.92 16.78
C ASP A 130 -16.97 -5.40 17.18
N HIS A 131 -17.60 -5.65 18.32
CA HIS A 131 -17.77 -7.00 18.87
C HIS A 131 -18.58 -7.92 17.95
N LYS A 132 -19.53 -7.37 17.18
CA LYS A 132 -20.34 -8.15 16.23
C LYS A 132 -19.50 -8.65 15.07
N LEU A 133 -18.48 -7.88 14.68
CA LEU A 133 -17.53 -8.24 13.63
C LEU A 133 -16.25 -8.90 14.17
N ARG A 134 -16.12 -9.10 15.49
CA ARG A 134 -14.88 -9.53 16.15
C ARG A 134 -13.66 -8.77 15.62
N LEU A 135 -13.83 -7.45 15.53
CA LEU A 135 -12.90 -6.52 14.90
C LEU A 135 -12.29 -5.60 15.96
N THR A 136 -10.98 -5.51 15.96
CA THR A 136 -10.22 -4.53 16.72
C THR A 136 -9.35 -3.72 15.76
N ILE A 137 -9.42 -2.40 15.86
CA ILE A 137 -8.58 -1.47 15.08
C ILE A 137 -7.90 -0.55 16.08
N GLU A 138 -6.58 -0.47 16.04
CA GLU A 138 -5.81 0.35 16.95
C GLU A 138 -4.97 1.37 16.20
N TYR A 139 -4.80 2.52 16.82
CA TYR A 139 -3.80 3.51 16.47
C TYR A 139 -2.81 3.67 17.62
N ILE A 140 -1.53 3.55 17.32
CA ILE A 140 -0.44 3.74 18.27
C ILE A 140 0.38 4.96 17.85
N TRP A 141 0.38 5.99 18.68
CA TRP A 141 1.21 7.17 18.48
C TRP A 141 2.69 6.82 18.67
N SER A 142 3.42 6.77 17.56
CA SER A 142 4.87 6.55 17.54
C SER A 142 5.48 7.28 16.35
N PRO A 143 5.69 8.61 16.46
CA PRO A 143 6.11 9.46 15.33
C PRO A 143 7.57 9.23 14.91
N TYR A 144 8.32 8.43 15.67
CA TYR A 144 9.72 8.11 15.41
C TYR A 144 9.94 6.60 15.39
N LEU A 145 10.94 6.17 14.64
CA LEU A 145 11.55 4.84 14.76
C LEU A 145 12.31 4.71 16.08
N SER A 146 11.55 4.49 17.15
CA SER A 146 12.05 4.46 18.52
C SER A 146 12.23 3.03 19.01
N THR A 147 13.01 2.87 20.08
CA THR A 147 13.10 1.59 20.83
C THR A 147 11.71 1.11 21.27
N ARG A 148 10.78 2.03 21.56
CA ARG A 148 9.39 1.71 21.88
C ARG A 148 8.69 1.02 20.72
N MET A 149 8.79 1.56 19.50
CA MET A 149 8.20 0.93 18.31
C MET A 149 8.75 -0.48 18.10
N VAL A 150 10.08 -0.64 18.16
CA VAL A 150 10.72 -1.97 18.03
C VAL A 150 10.25 -2.94 19.11
N LYS A 151 10.10 -2.46 20.36
CA LYS A 151 9.59 -3.27 21.48
C LYS A 151 8.16 -3.72 21.21
N THR A 152 7.28 -2.83 20.74
CA THR A 152 5.89 -3.16 20.39
C THR A 152 5.81 -4.29 19.36
N PHE A 153 6.62 -4.24 18.29
CA PHE A 153 6.66 -5.32 17.30
C PHE A 153 7.12 -6.66 17.89
N ARG A 154 8.08 -6.63 18.83
CA ARG A 154 8.54 -7.84 19.54
C ARG A 154 7.50 -8.39 20.51
N GLU A 155 6.75 -7.52 21.18
CA GLU A 155 5.68 -7.90 22.11
C GLU A 155 4.53 -8.61 21.39
N TRP A 156 4.12 -8.17 20.19
CA TRP A 156 3.12 -8.89 19.39
C TRP A 156 3.53 -10.31 19.01
N HIS A 157 4.83 -10.52 18.76
CA HIS A 157 5.33 -11.87 18.52
C HIS A 157 5.25 -12.74 19.79
N ALA A 158 5.55 -12.17 20.97
CA ALA A 158 5.49 -12.89 22.24
C ALA A 158 4.04 -13.19 22.68
N ALA A 159 3.12 -12.25 22.44
CA ALA A 159 1.70 -12.35 22.77
C ALA A 159 0.88 -12.87 21.58
N VAL A 160 1.00 -14.18 21.28
CA VAL A 160 0.33 -14.84 20.14
C VAL A 160 -1.18 -14.56 20.08
N THR A 161 -1.84 -14.38 21.23
CA THR A 161 -3.28 -14.08 21.33
C THR A 161 -3.65 -12.65 20.94
N GLU A 162 -2.71 -11.71 20.97
CA GLU A 162 -2.91 -10.28 20.65
C GLU A 162 -2.23 -9.88 19.34
N MET A 163 -1.90 -10.88 18.50
CA MET A 163 -1.16 -10.67 17.28
C MET A 163 -2.01 -9.99 16.19
N PRO A 164 -1.54 -8.87 15.60
CA PRO A 164 -2.26 -8.20 14.53
C PRO A 164 -2.37 -9.06 13.26
N SER A 165 -3.52 -8.98 12.58
CA SER A 165 -3.69 -9.52 11.24
C SER A 165 -2.98 -8.64 10.20
N VAL A 166 -3.07 -7.32 10.36
CA VAL A 166 -2.44 -6.35 9.48
C VAL A 166 -1.87 -5.20 10.31
N VAL A 167 -0.63 -4.82 10.03
CA VAL A 167 0.03 -3.65 10.62
C VAL A 167 0.33 -2.65 9.50
N ILE A 168 -0.18 -1.44 9.64
CA ILE A 168 0.14 -0.29 8.79
C ILE A 168 1.08 0.59 9.59
N VAL A 169 2.32 0.70 9.13
CA VAL A 169 3.37 1.46 9.81
C VAL A 169 3.87 2.58 8.92
N GLY A 170 4.14 3.74 9.49
CA GLY A 170 4.82 4.80 8.76
C GLY A 170 5.20 5.97 9.66
N CYS A 171 6.42 6.44 9.50
CA CYS A 171 6.93 7.61 10.19
C CYS A 171 8.15 8.11 9.43
N GLY A 172 8.40 9.41 9.47
CA GLY A 172 9.58 10.02 8.84
C GLY A 172 9.54 11.53 8.90
N LEU A 173 8.35 12.11 8.71
CA LEU A 173 8.14 13.56 8.75
C LEU A 173 8.63 14.20 10.06
N TRP A 174 8.33 13.58 11.20
CA TRP A 174 8.79 14.06 12.52
C TRP A 174 10.30 13.92 12.71
N SER A 175 10.93 12.90 12.11
CA SER A 175 12.39 12.75 12.17
C SER A 175 13.08 13.84 11.37
N ILE A 176 12.55 14.17 10.18
CA ILE A 176 13.00 15.30 9.37
C ILE A 176 12.87 16.60 10.15
N GLN A 177 11.68 16.85 10.70
CA GLN A 177 11.38 18.05 11.48
C GLN A 177 12.32 18.22 12.67
N LYS A 178 12.47 17.18 13.50
CA LYS A 178 13.34 17.20 14.69
C LYS A 178 14.81 17.43 14.33
N SER A 179 15.24 16.90 13.19
CA SER A 179 16.61 17.07 12.69
C SER A 179 16.85 18.41 11.97
N ASN A 180 15.81 19.24 11.85
CA ASN A 180 15.82 20.44 11.01
C ASN A 180 16.27 20.15 9.57
N ALA A 181 15.77 19.05 8.98
CA ALA A 181 16.16 18.54 7.66
C ALA A 181 17.67 18.28 7.48
N SER A 182 18.34 17.83 8.54
CA SER A 182 19.75 17.43 8.47
C SER A 182 19.90 16.10 7.73
N PHE A 183 20.79 16.07 6.74
CA PHE A 183 21.09 14.84 5.99
C PHE A 183 21.74 13.75 6.86
N ASN A 184 22.45 14.13 7.93
CA ASN A 184 23.15 13.18 8.79
C ASN A 184 22.19 12.25 9.55
N THR A 185 20.95 12.68 9.83
CA THR A 185 19.97 11.85 10.56
C THR A 185 19.33 10.77 9.70
N ILE A 186 19.49 10.82 8.37
CA ILE A 186 19.05 9.74 7.47
C ILE A 186 19.80 8.44 7.78
N GLN A 187 21.09 8.52 8.12
CA GLN A 187 21.86 7.33 8.50
C GLN A 187 21.31 6.69 9.77
N GLU A 188 20.98 7.49 10.77
CA GLU A 188 20.34 7.00 12.00
C GLU A 188 18.96 6.40 11.70
N TYR A 189 18.16 7.04 10.84
CA TYR A 189 16.88 6.54 10.40
C TYR A 189 17.02 5.16 9.71
N ASN A 190 18.00 5.00 8.82
CA ASN A 190 18.33 3.71 8.19
C ASN A 190 18.70 2.64 9.22
N VAL A 191 19.61 2.95 10.16
CA VAL A 191 19.99 2.00 11.21
C VAL A 191 18.80 1.63 12.10
N ASN A 192 17.88 2.57 12.36
CA ASN A 192 16.70 2.28 13.15
C ASN A 192 15.64 1.47 12.39
N LEU A 193 15.53 1.67 11.06
CA LEU A 193 14.68 0.83 10.20
C LEU A 193 15.13 -0.63 10.21
N THR A 194 16.44 -0.89 10.09
CA THR A 194 16.95 -2.29 10.06
C THR A 194 16.62 -3.06 11.34
N ARG A 195 16.48 -2.36 12.47
CA ARG A 195 16.06 -2.98 13.75
C ARG A 195 14.63 -3.54 13.73
N LEU A 196 13.79 -3.11 12.78
CA LEU A 196 12.44 -3.63 12.59
C LEU A 196 12.38 -4.86 11.69
N VAL A 197 13.41 -5.12 10.88
CA VAL A 197 13.41 -6.23 9.89
C VAL A 197 13.18 -7.57 10.58
N GLN A 198 13.97 -7.90 11.61
CA GLN A 198 13.82 -9.18 12.30
C GLN A 198 12.46 -9.33 13.02
N PRO A 199 11.96 -8.34 13.79
CA PRO A 199 10.61 -8.39 14.34
C PRO A 199 9.51 -8.53 13.29
N ILE A 200 9.61 -7.82 12.16
CA ILE A 200 8.63 -7.90 11.07
C ILE A 200 8.63 -9.30 10.44
N ASN A 201 9.80 -9.88 10.17
CA ASN A 201 9.92 -11.24 9.62
C ASN A 201 9.27 -12.26 10.56
N LYS A 202 9.44 -12.09 11.88
CA LYS A 202 8.76 -12.92 12.88
C LYS A 202 7.25 -12.80 12.86
N LEU A 203 6.70 -11.61 12.65
CA LEU A 203 5.24 -11.46 12.46
C LEU A 203 4.78 -12.10 11.15
N HIS A 204 5.59 -12.03 10.09
CA HIS A 204 5.27 -12.64 8.80
C HIS A 204 5.17 -14.17 8.87
N GLU A 205 6.05 -14.83 9.64
CA GLU A 205 5.98 -16.29 9.91
C GLU A 205 4.59 -16.72 10.44
N HIS A 206 3.90 -15.83 11.15
CA HIS A 206 2.56 -16.04 11.71
C HIS A 206 1.44 -15.43 10.85
N ARG A 207 1.70 -15.11 9.58
CA ARG A 207 0.76 -14.59 8.59
C ARG A 207 0.25 -13.16 8.86
N THR A 208 0.90 -12.40 9.75
CA THR A 208 0.67 -10.96 9.85
C THR A 208 1.19 -10.27 8.59
N ARG A 209 0.40 -9.37 8.03
CA ARG A 209 0.81 -8.50 6.91
C ARG A 209 1.31 -7.18 7.46
N VAL A 210 2.56 -6.82 7.20
CA VAL A 210 3.10 -5.49 7.54
C VAL A 210 3.20 -4.64 6.28
N LEU A 211 2.57 -3.46 6.30
CA LEU A 211 2.55 -2.50 5.21
C LEU A 211 3.28 -1.22 5.65
N TRP A 212 4.38 -0.90 4.99
CA TRP A 212 5.09 0.35 5.21
C TRP A 212 4.52 1.47 4.33
N SER A 213 3.90 2.47 4.94
CA SER A 213 3.39 3.64 4.25
C SER A 213 4.53 4.63 3.99
N LEU A 214 4.79 4.87 2.71
CA LEU A 214 5.69 5.93 2.28
C LEU A 214 5.13 7.30 2.65
N GLN A 215 6.04 8.24 2.88
CA GLN A 215 5.74 9.63 3.15
C GLN A 215 5.32 10.29 1.84
N GLN A 216 4.07 10.73 1.72
CA GLN A 216 3.62 11.46 0.52
C GLN A 216 4.22 12.87 0.50
N PRO A 217 4.39 13.50 -0.68
CA PRO A 217 4.96 14.83 -0.79
C PRO A 217 4.13 15.88 -0.04
N VAL A 218 4.80 16.94 0.37
CA VAL A 218 4.20 18.11 1.02
C VAL A 218 4.06 19.26 0.02
N ASN A 219 3.09 20.15 0.29
CA ASN A 219 3.00 21.45 -0.36
C ASN A 219 3.65 22.49 0.56
N PRO A 220 4.84 23.03 0.24
CA PRO A 220 5.57 23.95 1.11
C PRO A 220 4.76 25.18 1.54
N ALA A 221 3.89 25.69 0.65
CA ALA A 221 3.06 26.87 0.93
C ALA A 221 1.95 26.63 1.97
N LYS A 222 1.64 25.36 2.28
CA LYS A 222 0.60 24.97 3.26
C LYS A 222 1.18 24.38 4.53
N LEU A 223 2.51 24.33 4.67
CA LEU A 223 3.15 23.78 5.85
C LEU A 223 2.98 24.72 7.05
N ARG A 224 2.72 24.12 8.21
CA ARG A 224 2.79 24.83 9.48
C ARG A 224 4.23 25.26 9.74
N VAL A 225 4.41 26.31 10.53
CA VAL A 225 5.72 26.95 10.79
C VAL A 225 6.75 25.91 11.25
N GLU A 226 6.35 25.03 12.16
CA GLU A 226 7.19 23.97 12.71
C GLU A 226 7.64 22.89 11.71
N PHE A 227 7.06 22.84 10.51
CA PHE A 227 7.42 21.90 9.45
C PHE A 227 7.99 22.60 8.20
N GLN A 228 8.22 23.93 8.23
CA GLN A 228 8.66 24.68 7.06
C GLN A 228 10.01 24.23 6.48
N MET A 229 10.86 23.61 7.30
CA MET A 229 12.14 23.05 6.84
C MET A 229 11.99 21.77 6.01
N VAL A 230 10.83 21.13 6.01
CA VAL A 230 10.60 19.85 5.32
C VAL A 230 10.51 20.09 3.82
N THR A 231 11.41 19.48 3.05
CA THR A 231 11.39 19.49 1.58
C THR A 231 10.95 18.14 1.02
N ASN A 232 10.46 18.13 -0.23
CA ASN A 232 10.12 16.89 -0.93
C ASN A 232 11.36 16.04 -1.23
N GLU A 233 12.52 16.66 -1.47
CA GLU A 233 13.80 15.95 -1.63
C GLU A 233 14.15 15.17 -0.36
N GLN A 234 13.93 15.78 0.81
CA GLN A 234 14.18 15.14 2.09
C GLN A 234 13.22 13.97 2.35
N ILE A 235 11.95 14.14 1.96
CA ILE A 235 10.94 13.07 1.98
C ILE A 235 11.35 11.90 1.08
N ASP A 236 11.82 12.18 -0.13
CA ASP A 236 12.24 11.17 -1.09
C ASP A 236 13.44 10.35 -0.58
N LEU A 237 14.38 10.98 0.12
CA LEU A 237 15.49 10.27 0.75
C LEU A 237 15.03 9.30 1.86
N TYR A 238 14.06 9.71 2.69
CA TYR A 238 13.49 8.84 3.73
C TYR A 238 12.65 7.70 3.13
N ASN A 239 11.92 7.97 2.05
CA ASN A 239 11.20 6.93 1.30
C ASN A 239 12.16 5.93 0.67
N LYS A 240 13.24 6.40 0.05
CA LYS A 240 14.28 5.56 -0.54
C LYS A 240 14.91 4.64 0.52
N ALA A 241 15.27 5.19 1.69
CA ALA A 241 15.74 4.44 2.84
C ALA A 241 14.78 3.29 3.23
N ALA A 242 13.48 3.58 3.34
CA ALA A 242 12.48 2.56 3.67
C ALA A 242 12.33 1.47 2.59
N ILE A 243 12.39 1.85 1.30
CA ILE A 243 12.31 0.91 0.17
C ILE A 243 13.55 -0.01 0.14
N GLU A 244 14.74 0.55 0.36
CA GLU A 244 15.99 -0.20 0.39
C GLU A 244 16.02 -1.21 1.54
N VAL A 245 15.64 -0.83 2.75
CA VAL A 245 15.60 -1.77 3.89
C VAL A 245 14.60 -2.91 3.63
N ARG A 246 13.50 -2.64 2.92
CA ARG A 246 12.54 -3.68 2.52
C ARG A 246 13.13 -4.68 1.52
N SER A 247 13.90 -4.24 0.52
CA SER A 247 14.47 -5.17 -0.47
C SER A 247 15.50 -6.12 0.16
N PHE A 248 16.17 -5.70 1.24
CA PHE A 248 17.00 -6.59 2.06
C PHE A 248 16.19 -7.61 2.87
N ALA A 249 14.97 -7.28 3.29
CA ALA A 249 14.09 -8.22 4.00
C ALA A 249 13.48 -9.28 3.06
N ASP A 250 13.21 -8.94 1.80
CA ASP A 250 12.64 -9.86 0.79
C ASP A 250 13.70 -10.82 0.18
N SER A 251 14.99 -10.64 0.48
CA SER A 251 16.11 -11.45 -0.06
C SER A 251 16.61 -12.54 0.89
N HIS A 252 15.94 -12.73 2.04
CA HIS A 252 16.24 -13.76 3.06
C HIS A 252 14.94 -14.47 3.45
#